data_AF-A0A1X6N1I7-F1
#
_entry.id   AF-A0A1X6N1I7-F1
#
_cell.length_a   1.000
_cell.length_b   1.000
_cell.length_c   1.000
_cell.angle_alpha   90.00
_cell.angle_beta   90.00
_cell.angle_gamma   90.00
#
_symmetry.space_group_name_H-M   'P 1'
#
loop_
_entity.id
_entity.type
_entity.pdbx_description
1 polymer ?
#
loop_
_entity_poly.entity_id
_entity_poly.type
_entity_poly.pdbx_seq_one_letter_code
_entity_poly.pdbx_strand_id
1 'polypeptide(L)'
;MCETVLPLQIAGDTLSELDKEVTPSLVQLPKEYGGGYLASLEIIHQMHCLCGIELSSSSDHCANMLHHQLLCVADTGLITYHWVKGSDGPFPDFNTLHKCKDISKIKEWNRQNGVRIPTKSIVRTPDTIDLKKAP
;
A
#
# COMPACT_ATOMS: atom_id res chain seq x y z
N MET A 1 17.48 -1.74 7.13
CA MET A 1 16.83 -2.88 7.81
C MET A 1 15.35 -2.86 7.45
N CYS A 2 14.89 -3.85 6.69
CA CYS A 2 13.51 -3.93 6.20
C CYS A 2 12.56 -4.09 7.40
N GLU A 3 11.66 -3.14 7.62
CA GLU A 3 10.57 -3.34 8.56
C GLU A 3 9.38 -4.02 7.87
N THR A 4 8.65 -4.84 8.61
CA THR A 4 7.42 -5.48 8.12
C THR A 4 6.41 -4.41 7.74
N VAL A 5 6.00 -4.38 6.46
CA VAL A 5 4.88 -3.55 6.01
C VAL A 5 3.61 -4.08 6.63
N LEU A 6 3.01 -3.30 7.52
CA LEU A 6 1.66 -3.54 7.99
C LEU A 6 0.71 -2.71 7.13
N PRO A 7 -0.21 -3.34 6.37
CA PRO A 7 -1.21 -2.61 5.62
C PRO A 7 -2.21 -1.94 6.56
N LEU A 8 -2.95 -0.98 6.03
CA LEU A 8 -4.03 -0.27 6.70
C LEU A 8 -5.39 -0.82 6.27
N GLN A 9 -6.34 -0.70 7.18
CA GLN A 9 -7.76 -0.90 6.93
C GLN A 9 -8.43 0.47 6.86
N ILE A 10 -9.12 0.75 5.75
CA ILE A 10 -9.71 2.06 5.47
C ILE A 10 -11.22 1.91 5.23
N ALA A 11 -12.00 2.82 5.81
CA ALA A 11 -13.44 2.88 5.57
C ALA A 11 -13.76 3.51 4.20
N GLY A 12 -14.91 3.16 3.61
CA GLY A 12 -15.26 3.61 2.26
C GLY A 12 -15.50 5.11 2.12
N ASP A 13 -16.01 5.75 3.18
CA ASP A 13 -16.16 7.21 3.26
C ASP A 13 -14.80 7.93 3.21
N THR A 14 -13.80 7.40 3.91
CA THR A 14 -12.43 7.92 3.94
C THR A 14 -11.77 7.87 2.56
N LEU A 15 -12.08 6.88 1.72
CA LEU A 15 -11.57 6.82 0.35
C LEU A 15 -12.10 7.98 -0.51
N SER A 16 -13.34 8.39 -0.29
CA SER A 16 -13.95 9.50 -1.03
C SER A 16 -13.26 10.83 -0.70
N GLU A 17 -12.81 11.03 0.54
CA GLU A 17 -12.02 12.20 0.95
C GLU A 17 -10.62 12.25 0.32
N LEU A 18 -10.14 11.10 -0.15
CA LEU A 18 -8.83 10.94 -0.79
C LEU A 18 -8.90 10.94 -2.32
N ASP A 19 -10.05 11.34 -2.88
CA ASP A 19 -10.30 11.36 -4.33
C ASP A 19 -10.16 9.96 -4.97
N LYS A 20 -10.41 8.91 -4.16
CA LYS A 20 -10.39 7.51 -4.58
C LYS A 20 -11.82 6.98 -4.68
N GLU A 21 -12.26 6.72 -5.91
CA GLU A 21 -13.59 6.16 -6.13
C GLU A 21 -13.71 4.74 -5.56
N VAL A 22 -14.78 4.51 -4.80
CA VAL A 22 -15.11 3.17 -4.31
C VAL A 22 -15.64 2.34 -5.46
N THR A 23 -14.82 1.42 -5.96
CA THR A 23 -15.20 0.52 -7.06
C THR A 23 -15.24 -0.94 -6.60
N PRO A 24 -16.00 -1.82 -7.27
CA PRO A 24 -16.02 -3.26 -6.96
C PRO A 24 -14.68 -3.97 -7.20
N SER A 25 -13.72 -3.28 -7.82
CA SER A 25 -12.37 -3.81 -8.04
C SER A 25 -11.45 -3.63 -6.84
N LEU A 26 -11.77 -2.74 -5.91
CA LEU A 26 -10.96 -2.50 -4.72
C LEU A 26 -10.95 -3.72 -3.81
N VAL A 27 -9.77 -4.02 -3.24
CA VAL A 27 -9.62 -5.14 -2.31
C VAL A 27 -10.35 -4.84 -1.01
N GLN A 28 -11.40 -5.62 -0.75
CA GLN A 28 -12.13 -5.61 0.51
C GLN A 28 -11.50 -6.59 1.50
N LEU A 29 -11.36 -6.16 2.75
CA LEU A 29 -10.92 -7.03 3.83
C LEU A 29 -12.08 -7.90 4.32
N PRO A 30 -11.82 -9.14 4.79
CA PRO A 30 -12.87 -9.98 5.33
C PRO A 30 -13.53 -9.34 6.56
N LYS A 31 -14.84 -9.58 6.73
CA LYS A 31 -15.61 -9.02 7.86
C LYS A 31 -15.07 -9.41 9.24
N GLU A 32 -14.44 -10.58 9.35
CA GLU A 32 -13.78 -11.05 10.59
C GLU A 32 -12.60 -10.17 11.03
N TYR A 33 -11.96 -9.45 10.09
CA TYR A 33 -10.92 -8.45 10.36
C TYR A 33 -11.48 -7.02 10.35
N GLY A 34 -12.80 -6.86 10.49
CA GLY A 34 -13.49 -5.57 10.55
C GLY A 34 -13.93 -5.00 9.21
N GLY A 35 -13.70 -5.69 8.09
CA GLY A 35 -14.12 -5.23 6.76
C GLY A 35 -13.34 -4.01 6.25
N GLY A 36 -13.97 -3.19 5.40
CA GLY A 36 -13.31 -2.03 4.79
C GLY A 36 -12.37 -2.43 3.65
N TYR A 37 -11.48 -1.52 3.29
CA TYR A 37 -10.60 -1.63 2.13
C TYR A 37 -9.14 -1.72 2.55
N LEU A 38 -8.39 -2.58 1.84
CA LEU A 38 -6.95 -2.71 2.02
C LEU A 38 -6.24 -1.50 1.39
N ALA A 39 -5.40 -0.84 2.17
CA ALA A 39 -4.52 0.22 1.69
C ALA A 39 -3.13 0.12 2.33
N SER A 40 -2.17 0.85 1.79
CA SER A 40 -0.85 1.06 2.40
C SER A 40 -0.46 2.51 2.28
N LEU A 41 0.35 3.03 3.22
CA LEU A 41 1.01 4.31 3.00
C LEU A 41 2.01 4.18 1.86
N GLU A 42 2.02 5.16 0.96
CA GLU A 42 2.90 5.21 -0.20
C GLU A 42 4.36 5.03 0.19
N ILE A 43 4.87 5.85 1.12
CA ILE A 43 6.27 5.77 1.54
C ILE A 43 6.64 4.40 2.15
N ILE A 44 5.70 3.75 2.84
CA ILE A 44 5.92 2.42 3.42
C ILE A 44 6.03 1.37 2.32
N HIS A 45 5.19 1.47 1.28
CA HIS A 45 5.24 0.56 0.13
C HIS A 45 6.50 0.79 -0.72
N GLN A 46 6.84 2.05 -1.02
CA GLN A 46 8.05 2.42 -1.76
C GLN A 46 9.32 1.94 -1.06
N MET A 47 9.40 2.10 0.27
CA MET A 47 10.54 1.64 1.06
C MET A 47 10.66 0.11 1.08
N HIS A 48 9.55 -0.63 1.10
CA HIS A 48 9.57 -2.09 0.98
C HIS A 48 10.12 -2.56 -0.37
N CYS A 49 9.67 -1.93 -1.47
CA CYS A 49 10.20 -2.22 -2.80
C CYS A 49 11.69 -1.92 -2.89
N LEU A 50 12.14 -0.76 -2.37
CA LEU A 50 13.55 -0.38 -2.39
C LEU A 50 14.42 -1.33 -1.56
N CYS A 51 13.92 -1.78 -0.41
CA CYS A 51 14.59 -2.80 0.40
C CYS A 51 14.84 -4.10 -0.38
N GLY A 52 13.90 -4.52 -1.25
CA GLY A 52 14.10 -5.68 -2.13
C GLY A 52 15.28 -5.52 -3.09
N ILE A 53 15.57 -4.30 -3.52
CA ILE A 53 16.70 -3.95 -4.41
C ILE A 53 18.02 -3.97 -3.63
N GLU A 54 18.04 -3.45 -2.40
CA GLU A 54 19.21 -3.49 -1.50
C GLU A 54 19.59 -4.94 -1.15
N LEU A 55 18.62 -5.85 -1.01
CA LEU A 55 18.86 -7.26 -0.72
C LEU A 55 19.35 -8.08 -1.94
N SER A 56 19.21 -7.55 -3.16
CA SER A 56 19.46 -8.29 -4.41
C SER A 56 20.57 -7.73 -5.29
N SER A 57 21.12 -6.54 -4.99
CA SER A 57 22.12 -5.87 -5.82
C SER A 57 23.33 -5.38 -5.03
N SER A 58 24.53 -5.44 -5.65
CA SER A 58 25.79 -4.90 -5.10
C SER A 58 25.91 -3.36 -5.23
N SER A 59 24.83 -2.68 -5.62
CA SER A 59 24.81 -1.23 -5.91
C SER A 59 24.15 -0.45 -4.78
N ASP A 60 24.56 -0.75 -3.55
CA ASP A 60 24.01 -0.18 -2.30
C ASP A 60 23.91 1.35 -2.32
N HIS A 61 24.85 2.04 -2.98
CA HIS A 61 24.86 3.51 -3.01
C HIS A 61 23.75 4.11 -3.89
N CYS A 62 23.39 3.48 -5.01
CA CYS A 62 22.30 3.95 -5.88
C CYS A 62 20.95 3.73 -5.20
N ALA A 63 20.76 2.56 -4.58
CA ALA A 63 19.57 2.27 -3.79
C ALA A 63 19.46 3.25 -2.59
N ASN A 64 20.57 3.52 -1.90
CA ASN A 64 20.61 4.47 -0.80
C ASN A 64 20.36 5.94 -1.24
N MET A 65 20.70 6.30 -2.48
CA MET A 65 20.37 7.61 -3.04
C MET A 65 18.87 7.73 -3.33
N LEU A 66 18.26 6.69 -3.91
CA LEU A 66 16.81 6.61 -4.08
C LEU A 66 16.09 6.63 -2.72
N HIS A 67 16.65 5.96 -1.72
CA HIS A 67 16.12 5.97 -0.36
C HIS A 67 16.07 7.40 0.21
N HIS A 68 17.18 8.14 0.14
CA HIS A 68 17.23 9.52 0.61
C HIS A 68 16.24 10.44 -0.11
N GLN A 69 16.03 10.25 -1.41
CA GLN A 69 15.03 11.01 -2.17
C GLN A 69 13.60 10.68 -1.71
N LEU A 70 13.28 9.39 -1.53
CA LEU A 70 11.98 8.96 -1.02
C LEU A 70 11.72 9.49 0.40
N LEU A 71 12.72 9.52 1.28
CA LEU A 71 12.59 10.08 2.62
C LEU A 71 12.39 11.60 2.62
N CYS A 72 12.86 12.31 1.60
CA CYS A 72 12.62 13.75 1.49
C CYS A 72 11.16 14.06 1.16
N VAL A 73 10.51 13.24 0.33
CA VAL A 73 9.09 13.45 -0.03
C VAL A 73 8.15 12.77 0.97
N ALA A 74 8.53 11.61 1.51
CA ALA A 74 7.87 10.89 2.61
C ALA A 74 6.33 10.91 2.56
N ASP A 75 5.80 10.59 1.39
CA ASP A 75 4.38 10.73 1.12
C ASP A 75 3.53 9.79 1.96
N THR A 76 2.50 10.36 2.57
CA THR A 76 1.47 9.59 3.30
C THR A 76 0.22 9.40 2.45
N GLY A 77 0.34 9.49 1.12
CA GLY A 77 -0.72 9.08 0.22
C GLY A 77 -1.10 7.62 0.50
N LEU A 78 -2.36 7.26 0.25
CA LEU A 78 -2.80 5.87 0.36
C LEU A 78 -2.72 5.19 -1.00
N ILE A 79 -1.86 4.17 -1.08
CA ILE A 79 -1.91 3.19 -2.14
C ILE A 79 -3.07 2.24 -1.85
N THR A 80 -4.06 2.27 -2.72
CA THR A 80 -5.14 1.30 -2.77
C THR A 80 -4.74 0.11 -3.65
N TYR A 81 -5.46 -0.99 -3.52
CA TYR A 81 -5.21 -2.20 -4.31
C TYR A 81 -6.45 -2.59 -5.10
N HIS A 82 -6.24 -3.00 -6.35
CA HIS A 82 -7.29 -3.43 -7.26
C HIS A 82 -7.06 -4.87 -7.73
N TRP A 83 -8.14 -5.61 -7.96
CA TRP A 83 -8.07 -6.85 -8.72
C TRP A 83 -7.94 -6.54 -10.21
N VAL A 84 -6.97 -7.18 -10.88
CA VAL A 84 -6.73 -7.00 -12.31
C VAL A 84 -6.81 -8.36 -13.00
N LYS A 85 -7.53 -8.43 -14.11
CA LYS A 85 -7.70 -9.68 -14.88
C LYS A 85 -6.34 -10.23 -15.31
N GLY A 86 -6.08 -11.50 -14.98
CA GLY A 86 -4.83 -12.19 -15.30
C GLY A 86 -3.70 -12.00 -14.27
N SER A 87 -3.95 -11.26 -13.20
CA SER A 87 -3.05 -11.20 -12.04
C SER A 87 -3.52 -12.19 -10.95
N ASP A 88 -2.58 -12.96 -10.41
CA ASP A 88 -2.84 -13.92 -9.33
C ASP A 88 -3.04 -13.22 -7.97
N GLY A 89 -2.67 -11.94 -7.85
CA GLY A 89 -2.79 -11.15 -6.63
C GLY A 89 -3.22 -9.70 -6.87
N PRO A 90 -3.51 -8.95 -5.80
CA PRO A 90 -3.87 -7.54 -5.88
C PRO A 90 -2.79 -6.67 -6.51
N PHE A 91 -3.20 -5.73 -7.35
CA PHE A 91 -2.33 -4.77 -8.02
C PHE A 91 -2.44 -3.39 -7.37
N PRO A 92 -1.32 -2.74 -7.00
CA PRO A 92 -1.33 -1.42 -6.36
C PRO A 92 -1.68 -0.30 -7.36
N ASP A 93 -2.46 0.69 -6.91
CA ASP A 93 -2.66 1.98 -7.59
C ASP A 93 -1.78 3.05 -6.93
N PHE A 94 -0.83 3.58 -7.71
CA PHE A 94 0.18 4.53 -7.26
C PHE A 94 -0.24 6.00 -7.38
N ASN A 95 -1.44 6.30 -7.91
CA ASN A 95 -1.89 7.68 -8.06
C ASN A 95 -2.23 8.29 -6.69
N THR A 96 -1.37 9.15 -6.16
CA THR A 96 -1.45 9.67 -4.78
C THR A 96 -0.96 11.12 -4.71
N LEU A 97 -1.24 11.82 -3.59
CA LEU A 97 -0.86 13.23 -3.38
C LEU A 97 0.45 13.35 -2.60
N HIS A 98 1.36 14.24 -3.06
CA HIS A 98 2.73 14.32 -2.54
C HIS A 98 3.00 15.54 -1.62
N LYS A 99 3.64 15.32 -0.46
CA LYS A 99 4.15 16.36 0.46
C LYS A 99 5.20 15.81 1.47
N CYS A 100 6.37 16.46 1.52
CA CYS A 100 7.49 16.21 2.46
C CYS A 100 7.07 16.13 3.94
N LYS A 101 7.46 15.05 4.63
CA LYS A 101 7.11 14.76 6.05
C LYS A 101 8.22 14.02 6.81
N ASP A 102 8.09 13.95 8.13
CA ASP A 102 9.00 13.19 9.00
C ASP A 102 8.67 11.69 8.97
N ILE A 103 9.52 10.90 8.29
CA ILE A 103 9.33 9.46 8.12
C ILE A 103 9.27 8.68 9.44
N SER A 104 10.00 9.11 10.47
CA SER A 104 10.12 8.33 11.70
C SER A 104 8.77 8.28 12.43
N LYS A 105 8.06 9.40 12.41
CA LYS A 105 6.70 9.50 12.96
C LYS A 105 5.69 8.71 12.13
N ILE A 106 5.86 8.71 10.81
CA ILE A 106 4.98 7.95 9.90
C ILE A 106 5.14 6.44 10.13
N LYS A 107 6.37 5.95 10.24
CA LYS A 107 6.64 4.54 10.51
C LYS A 107 6.05 4.09 11.85
N GLU A 108 6.25 4.88 12.90
CA GLU A 108 5.71 4.56 14.22
C GLU A 108 4.18 4.57 14.22
N TRP A 109 3.57 5.58 13.58
CA TRP A 109 2.12 5.60 13.40
C TRP A 109 1.62 4.37 12.63
N ASN A 110 2.28 3.99 11.53
CA ASN A 110 1.89 2.81 10.75
C ASN A 110 2.02 1.51 11.57
N ARG A 111 3.04 1.41 12.42
CA ARG A 111 3.22 0.26 13.31
C ARG A 111 2.09 0.13 14.33
N GLN A 112 1.55 1.25 14.80
CA GLN A 112 0.47 1.30 15.77
C GLN A 112 -0.92 1.07 15.14
N ASN A 113 -1.12 1.49 13.89
CA ASN A 113 -2.44 1.50 13.23
C ASN A 113 -2.60 0.41 12.15
N GLY A 114 -1.50 -0.21 11.71
CA GLY A 114 -1.52 -1.25 10.70
C GLY A 114 -2.15 -2.56 11.18
N VAL A 115 -2.90 -3.20 10.31
CA VAL A 115 -3.60 -4.47 10.57
C VAL A 115 -2.73 -5.67 10.23
N ARG A 116 -2.81 -6.71 11.05
CA ARG A 116 -2.13 -7.99 10.82
C ARG A 116 -3.11 -8.99 10.24
N ILE A 117 -3.17 -9.06 8.91
CA ILE A 117 -4.06 -9.96 8.19
C ILE A 117 -3.21 -10.98 7.42
N PRO A 118 -3.45 -12.29 7.60
CA PRO A 118 -2.78 -13.30 6.80
C PRO A 118 -3.09 -13.09 5.31
N THR A 119 -2.07 -13.11 4.44
CA THR A 119 -2.26 -12.89 3.00
C THR A 119 -3.26 -13.87 2.38
N LYS A 120 -3.33 -15.10 2.90
CA LYS A 120 -4.29 -16.13 2.47
C LYS A 120 -5.75 -15.75 2.73
N SER A 121 -6.00 -14.85 3.67
CA SER A 121 -7.33 -14.34 3.99
C SER A 121 -7.76 -13.20 3.06
N ILE A 122 -6.84 -12.65 2.25
CA ILE A 122 -7.14 -11.60 1.26
C ILE A 122 -7.59 -12.30 -0.03
N VAL A 123 -8.89 -12.46 -0.19
CA VAL A 123 -9.51 -13.18 -1.31
C VAL A 123 -10.56 -12.30 -1.98
N ARG A 124 -10.90 -12.63 -3.24
CA ARG A 124 -11.99 -11.98 -3.96
C ARG A 124 -13.32 -12.23 -3.24
N THR A 125 -14.14 -11.20 -3.12
CA THR A 125 -15.53 -11.31 -2.66
C THR A 125 -16.44 -11.68 -3.83
N PRO A 126 -17.66 -12.19 -3.59
CA PRO A 126 -18.60 -12.52 -4.67
C PRO A 126 -18.95 -11.32 -5.58
N ASP A 127 -18.94 -10.12 -5.01
CA ASP A 127 -19.27 -8.88 -5.72
C ASP A 127 -18.05 -8.25 -6.41
N THR A 128 -16.87 -8.88 -6.34
CA THR A 128 -15.64 -8.34 -6.93
C THR A 128 -15.72 -8.33 -8.46
N ILE A 129 -15.40 -7.18 -9.06
CA ILE A 129 -15.25 -7.03 -10.50
C ILE A 129 -13.82 -6.61 -10.82
N ASP A 130 -13.05 -7.52 -11.44
CA ASP A 130 -11.66 -7.26 -11.81
C ASP A 130 -11.55 -6.16 -12.88
N LEU A 131 -10.57 -5.27 -12.74
CA LEU A 131 -10.20 -4.31 -13.77
C LEU A 131 -9.69 -5.04 -15.01
N LYS A 132 -10.03 -4.51 -16.18
CA LYS A 132 -9.56 -5.03 -17.48
C LYS A 132 -8.08 -4.76 -17.73
N LYS A 133 -7.53 -3.72 -17.10
CA LYS A 133 -6.14 -3.28 -17.19
C LYS A 133 -5.70 -2.71 -15.84
N ALA A 134 -4.42 -2.86 -15.51
CA ALA A 134 -3.84 -2.18 -14.36
C ALA A 134 -3.99 -0.65 -14.47
N PRO A 135 -4.31 0.02 -13.36
CA PRO A 135 -4.31 1.48 -13.28
C PRO A 135 -2.90 2.06 -13.47
#